data_AF-A0A496YWL4-F1
#
_entry.id   AF-A0A496YWL4-F1
#
_cell.length_a   1.000
_cell.length_b   1.000
_cell.length_c   1.000
_cell.angle_alpha   90.00
_cell.angle_beta   90.00
_cell.angle_gamma   90.00
#
_symmetry.space_group_name_H-M   'P 1'
#
loop_
_entity.id
_entity.type
_entity.pdbx_description
1 polymer ?
#
loop_
_entity_poly.entity_id
_entity_poly.type
_entity_poly.pdbx_seq_one_letter_code
_entity_poly.pdbx_strand_id
1 'polypeptide(L)'
;MSKDENVRLHKESVIIDGLNASYLFNEDVLRRLKEGGITAINSTVAAWHSLPETMNFIADYYNLFEQYADTIMPVREVADIVALPGMLTGQDSASLNDYIDVIDYLVDLIGVNHVGLGPDFMEEVPDEVIAPSLKGISPSDREKFYSSTIVDGFESISRCPAVTSALLERGYKPEDVKKIIGENWLRLYGEVWK
;
A
#
# COMPACT_ATOMS: atom_id res chain seq x y z
N MET A 1 18.78 -3.29 16.81
CA MET A 1 17.55 -3.50 17.61
C MET A 1 17.23 -4.98 17.64
N SER A 2 16.44 -5.45 18.59
CA SER A 2 15.93 -6.83 18.58
C SER A 2 14.76 -6.97 17.60
N LYS A 3 14.46 -8.21 17.18
CA LYS A 3 13.31 -8.49 16.30
C LYS A 3 11.98 -8.02 16.91
N ASP A 4 11.86 -8.05 18.24
CA ASP A 4 10.68 -7.60 18.96
C ASP A 4 10.54 -6.06 18.97
N GLU A 5 11.65 -5.33 19.01
CA GLU A 5 11.64 -3.86 18.90
C GLU A 5 11.16 -3.40 17.51
N ASN A 6 11.57 -4.09 16.45
CA ASN A 6 11.14 -3.76 15.08
C ASN A 6 9.62 -3.98 14.88
N VAL A 7 9.09 -5.12 15.33
CA VAL A 7 7.65 -5.43 15.26
C VAL A 7 6.84 -4.43 16.10
N ARG A 8 7.37 -4.01 17.25
CA ARG A 8 6.74 -3.00 18.10
C ARG A 8 6.70 -1.63 17.42
N LEU A 9 7.81 -1.15 16.84
CA LEU A 9 7.84 0.12 16.12
C LEU A 9 6.81 0.14 14.98
N HIS A 10 6.71 -0.94 14.21
CA HIS A 10 5.74 -1.05 13.13
C HIS A 10 4.30 -0.91 13.63
N LYS A 11 3.93 -1.64 14.70
CA LYS A 11 2.58 -1.58 15.30
C LYS A 11 2.24 -0.27 16.00
N GLU A 12 3.26 0.49 16.43
CA GLU A 12 3.11 1.82 17.05
C GLU A 12 3.11 2.97 16.02
N SER A 13 3.28 2.68 14.73
CA SER A 13 3.38 3.69 13.66
C SER A 13 2.08 3.81 12.86
N VAL A 14 1.76 5.02 12.43
CA VAL A 14 0.85 5.21 11.30
C VAL A 14 1.66 4.87 10.05
N ILE A 15 1.33 3.74 9.42
CA ILE A 15 1.82 3.45 8.09
C ILE A 15 0.87 4.19 7.12
N ILE A 16 1.38 4.92 6.12
CA ILE A 16 0.61 5.44 4.98
C ILE A 16 1.36 5.15 3.70
N ASP A 17 0.60 4.75 2.70
CA ASP A 17 1.09 4.68 1.35
C ASP A 17 -0.05 4.92 0.33
N GLY A 18 0.26 5.21 -0.94
CA GLY A 18 -0.58 6.10 -1.76
C GLY A 18 -1.55 5.56 -2.84
N LEU A 19 -1.74 4.25 -3.04
CA LEU A 19 -2.60 3.64 -4.10
C LEU A 19 -2.88 2.15 -3.73
N ASN A 20 -4.04 1.54 -3.99
CA ASN A 20 -4.22 0.09 -3.77
C ASN A 20 -5.25 -0.50 -4.73
N ALA A 21 -4.90 -1.55 -5.46
CA ALA A 21 -5.76 -2.19 -6.47
C ALA A 21 -6.30 -3.58 -6.06
N SER A 22 -6.11 -3.99 -4.80
CA SER A 22 -6.65 -5.26 -4.29
C SER A 22 -8.19 -5.27 -4.25
N TYR A 23 -8.79 -6.45 -4.41
CA TYR A 23 -10.25 -6.59 -4.49
C TYR A 23 -10.90 -6.59 -3.09
N LEU A 24 -11.22 -5.41 -2.57
CA LEU A 24 -11.68 -5.21 -1.18
C LEU A 24 -13.01 -5.87 -0.82
N PHE A 25 -13.80 -6.30 -1.81
CA PHE A 25 -15.02 -7.08 -1.60
C PHE A 25 -14.74 -8.52 -1.13
N ASN A 26 -13.47 -8.93 -1.05
CA ASN A 26 -13.02 -10.18 -0.47
C ASN A 26 -12.52 -9.96 0.97
N GLU A 27 -13.15 -10.64 1.94
CA GLU A 27 -12.79 -10.58 3.36
C GLU A 27 -11.33 -11.00 3.65
N ASP A 28 -10.74 -11.87 2.83
CA ASP A 28 -9.35 -12.30 2.99
C ASP A 28 -8.35 -11.16 2.72
N VAL A 29 -8.70 -10.19 1.87
CA VAL A 29 -7.94 -8.95 1.68
C VAL A 29 -8.08 -8.06 2.92
N LEU A 30 -9.31 -7.85 3.41
CA LEU A 30 -9.57 -7.04 4.60
C LEU A 30 -8.86 -7.59 5.85
N ARG A 31 -8.81 -8.92 6.00
CA ARG A 31 -8.05 -9.58 7.06
C ARG A 31 -6.55 -9.32 6.94
N ARG A 32 -5.96 -9.43 5.74
CA ARG A 32 -4.51 -9.25 5.55
C ARG A 32 -4.06 -7.81 5.71
N LEU A 33 -4.88 -6.85 5.30
CA LEU A 33 -4.73 -5.45 5.68
C LEU A 33 -4.58 -5.36 7.21
N LYS A 34 -5.55 -5.87 7.99
CA LYS A 34 -5.48 -5.88 9.45
C LYS A 34 -4.26 -6.61 10.03
N GLU A 35 -3.87 -7.76 9.47
CA GLU A 35 -2.72 -8.55 9.92
C GLU A 35 -1.37 -7.87 9.65
N GLY A 36 -1.21 -7.21 8.50
CA GLY A 36 0.00 -6.47 8.16
C GLY A 36 0.20 -5.20 8.99
N GLY A 37 -0.81 -4.74 9.74
CA GLY A 37 -0.87 -3.36 10.22
C GLY A 37 -1.19 -2.36 9.11
N ILE A 38 -1.63 -2.85 7.93
CA ILE A 38 -1.76 -2.12 6.64
C ILE A 38 -3.22 -1.92 6.18
N THR A 39 -4.13 -2.42 6.98
CA THR A 39 -5.37 -1.77 7.41
C THR A 39 -6.35 -1.18 6.34
N ALA A 40 -6.19 0.03 5.76
CA ALA A 40 -6.94 0.52 4.57
C ALA A 40 -6.36 1.85 4.02
N ILE A 41 -6.83 2.37 2.89
CA ILE A 41 -5.96 2.59 1.72
C ILE A 41 -6.41 3.72 0.77
N ASN A 42 -5.50 4.25 -0.08
CA ASN A 42 -5.90 4.99 -1.28
C ASN A 42 -6.42 4.02 -2.37
N SER A 43 -7.61 3.47 -2.17
CA SER A 43 -8.14 2.43 -3.06
C SER A 43 -8.44 2.92 -4.49
N THR A 44 -8.09 2.10 -5.47
CA THR A 44 -8.44 2.28 -6.89
C THR A 44 -9.86 1.78 -7.14
N VAL A 45 -10.83 2.68 -6.93
CA VAL A 45 -12.27 2.35 -7.10
C VAL A 45 -12.62 2.02 -8.56
N ALA A 46 -11.94 2.63 -9.54
CA ALA A 46 -12.10 2.33 -10.95
C ALA A 46 -10.85 2.70 -11.75
N ALA A 47 -10.46 1.84 -12.70
CA ALA A 47 -9.35 2.09 -13.63
C ALA A 47 -9.78 2.04 -15.11
N TRP A 48 -10.63 1.08 -15.49
CA TRP A 48 -10.98 0.79 -16.89
C TRP A 48 -12.50 0.72 -17.14
N HIS A 49 -13.27 1.38 -16.27
CA HIS A 49 -14.73 1.34 -16.24
C HIS A 49 -15.34 2.54 -16.97
N SER A 50 -16.52 2.36 -17.55
CA SER A 50 -17.35 3.47 -18.01
C SER A 50 -17.89 4.29 -16.83
N LEU A 51 -18.45 5.48 -17.11
CA LEU A 51 -19.01 6.33 -16.05
C LEU A 51 -20.12 5.62 -15.23
N PRO A 52 -21.11 4.92 -15.82
CA PRO A 52 -22.11 4.18 -15.03
C PRO A 52 -21.50 3.09 -14.15
N GLU A 53 -20.53 2.33 -14.68
CA GLU A 53 -19.84 1.28 -13.92
C GLU A 53 -19.02 1.87 -12.77
N THR A 54 -18.31 2.98 -13.00
CA THR A 54 -17.60 3.73 -11.96
C THR A 54 -18.53 4.24 -10.87
N MET A 55 -19.70 4.78 -11.23
CA MET A 55 -20.68 5.25 -10.26
C MET A 55 -21.28 4.11 -9.43
N ASN A 56 -21.49 2.93 -10.04
CA ASN A 56 -21.91 1.72 -9.33
C ASN A 56 -20.81 1.25 -8.37
N PHE A 57 -19.55 1.15 -8.81
CA PHE A 57 -18.44 0.79 -7.93
C PHE A 57 -18.29 1.77 -6.75
N ILE A 58 -18.45 3.08 -6.97
CA ILE A 58 -18.46 4.06 -5.87
C ILE A 58 -19.58 3.75 -4.87
N ALA A 59 -20.78 3.42 -5.33
CA ALA A 59 -21.90 3.02 -4.47
C ALA A 59 -21.63 1.69 -3.74
N ASP A 60 -21.02 0.72 -4.40
CA ASP A 60 -20.64 -0.57 -3.81
C ASP A 60 -19.56 -0.42 -2.74
N TYR A 61 -18.64 0.54 -2.88
CA TYR A 61 -17.70 0.92 -1.81
C TYR A 61 -18.43 1.53 -0.60
N TYR A 62 -19.48 2.35 -0.79
CA TYR A 62 -20.31 2.80 0.32
C TYR A 62 -21.03 1.65 1.02
N ASN A 63 -21.57 0.68 0.27
CA ASN A 63 -22.14 -0.54 0.82
C ASN A 63 -21.09 -1.37 1.60
N LEU A 64 -19.85 -1.44 1.10
CA LEU A 64 -18.74 -2.13 1.75
C LEU A 64 -18.37 -1.48 3.11
N PHE A 65 -18.37 -0.15 3.18
CA PHE A 65 -18.15 0.57 4.44
C PHE A 65 -19.29 0.35 5.45
N GLU A 66 -20.54 0.19 5.01
CA GLU A 66 -21.65 -0.18 5.89
C GLU A 66 -21.54 -1.65 6.37
N GLN A 67 -21.16 -2.57 5.47
CA GLN A 67 -21.02 -4.00 5.77
C GLN A 67 -19.86 -4.31 6.72
N TYR A 68 -18.73 -3.60 6.58
CA TYR A 68 -17.50 -3.83 7.34
C TYR A 68 -17.09 -2.63 8.20
N ALA A 69 -18.06 -1.89 8.73
CA ALA A 69 -17.86 -0.67 9.53
C ALA A 69 -16.91 -0.85 10.74
N ASP A 70 -16.81 -2.06 11.32
CA ASP A 70 -15.88 -2.39 12.41
C ASP A 70 -14.42 -2.64 11.94
N THR A 71 -14.16 -2.57 10.62
CA THR A 71 -12.87 -2.92 10.00
C THR A 71 -12.36 -1.87 9.03
N ILE A 72 -13.24 -1.21 8.26
CA ILE A 72 -12.89 -0.13 7.31
C ILE A 72 -13.91 1.01 7.38
N MET A 73 -13.47 2.22 7.06
CA MET A 73 -14.32 3.41 6.95
C MET A 73 -13.82 4.35 5.85
N PRO A 74 -14.67 5.22 5.28
CA PRO A 74 -14.21 6.24 4.35
C PRO A 74 -13.46 7.35 5.11
N VAL A 75 -12.19 7.56 4.76
CA VAL A 75 -11.39 8.71 5.17
C VAL A 75 -11.98 10.01 4.62
N ARG A 76 -12.15 11.01 5.47
CA ARG A 76 -12.69 12.35 5.14
C ARG A 76 -11.78 13.48 5.61
N GLU A 77 -11.08 13.29 6.72
CA GLU A 77 -10.12 14.23 7.30
C GLU A 77 -8.85 13.54 7.80
N VAL A 78 -7.78 14.30 8.08
CA VAL A 78 -6.49 13.74 8.52
C VAL A 78 -6.59 12.97 9.85
N ALA A 79 -7.59 13.29 10.69
CA ALA A 79 -7.89 12.53 11.90
C ALA A 79 -8.30 11.08 11.60
N ASP A 80 -8.97 10.84 10.46
CA ASP A 80 -9.29 9.49 9.97
C ASP A 80 -8.05 8.75 9.47
N ILE A 81 -6.97 9.45 9.08
CA ILE A 81 -5.72 8.86 8.52
C ILE A 81 -4.68 8.54 9.61
N VAL A 82 -4.91 8.99 10.85
CA VAL A 82 -4.31 8.29 12.01
C VAL A 82 -4.77 6.81 12.03
N ALA A 83 -5.75 6.47 11.17
CA ALA A 83 -6.00 5.17 10.61
C ALA A 83 -5.68 5.05 9.05
N LEU A 84 -4.51 4.45 8.64
CA LEU A 84 -4.24 3.44 7.52
C LEU A 84 -3.55 3.82 6.08
N PRO A 85 -2.89 2.90 5.25
CA PRO A 85 -1.87 2.99 4.10
C PRO A 85 -2.07 2.37 2.64
N GLY A 86 -1.09 2.27 1.67
CA GLY A 86 -1.24 1.91 0.18
C GLY A 86 -0.07 1.44 -0.81
N MET A 87 0.65 2.33 -1.58
CA MET A 87 1.59 2.09 -2.77
C MET A 87 2.67 3.19 -3.07
N LEU A 88 3.72 3.08 -3.96
CA LEU A 88 4.01 2.24 -5.17
C LEU A 88 5.54 1.85 -5.43
N THR A 89 5.84 0.87 -6.32
CA THR A 89 6.98 0.69 -7.32
C THR A 89 7.85 -0.62 -7.23
N GLY A 90 8.45 -1.20 -8.30
CA GLY A 90 8.48 -0.88 -9.75
C GLY A 90 9.57 -1.54 -10.64
N GLN A 91 9.85 -2.86 -10.56
CA GLN A 91 10.73 -3.62 -11.48
C GLN A 91 10.22 -5.07 -11.72
N ASP A 92 10.70 -5.78 -12.75
CA ASP A 92 10.27 -7.14 -13.14
C ASP A 92 10.49 -8.22 -12.05
N SER A 93 11.47 -8.01 -11.17
CA SER A 93 11.61 -8.71 -9.88
C SER A 93 12.54 -7.90 -8.98
N ALA A 94 12.11 -7.56 -7.78
CA ALA A 94 12.95 -6.91 -6.78
C ALA A 94 13.14 -7.81 -5.55
N SER A 95 14.16 -7.56 -4.73
CA SER A 95 14.23 -8.01 -3.34
C SER A 95 13.86 -6.87 -2.40
N LEU A 96 13.56 -7.18 -1.13
CA LEU A 96 13.37 -6.17 -0.10
C LEU A 96 14.55 -5.18 -0.02
N ASN A 97 15.78 -5.60 -0.31
CA ASN A 97 16.93 -4.70 -0.33
C ASN A 97 16.88 -3.73 -1.52
N ASP A 98 16.48 -4.17 -2.71
CA ASP A 98 16.30 -3.29 -3.87
C ASP A 98 15.18 -2.26 -3.62
N TYR A 99 14.12 -2.68 -2.91
CA TYR A 99 13.06 -1.77 -2.46
C TYR A 99 13.59 -0.71 -1.46
N ILE A 100 14.49 -1.08 -0.54
CA ILE A 100 15.18 -0.11 0.32
C ILE A 100 16.17 0.77 -0.48
N ASP A 101 16.87 0.26 -1.49
CA ASP A 101 17.77 1.06 -2.33
C ASP A 101 17.02 2.15 -3.11
N VAL A 102 15.77 1.90 -3.53
CA VAL A 102 14.89 2.93 -4.11
C VAL A 102 14.52 3.99 -3.06
N ILE A 103 14.23 3.60 -1.83
CA ILE A 103 13.97 4.56 -0.73
C ILE A 103 15.22 5.40 -0.46
N ASP A 104 16.41 4.81 -0.37
CA ASP A 104 17.68 5.52 -0.18
C ASP A 104 17.92 6.54 -1.30
N TYR A 105 17.77 6.13 -2.56
CA TYR A 105 17.91 7.01 -3.72
C TYR A 105 16.95 8.21 -3.65
N LEU A 106 15.69 7.99 -3.26
CA LEU A 106 14.71 9.07 -3.11
C LEU A 106 15.05 9.96 -1.92
N VAL A 107 15.49 9.41 -0.79
CA VAL A 107 15.90 10.18 0.39
C VAL A 107 17.10 11.07 0.08
N ASP A 108 18.09 10.58 -0.66
CA ASP A 108 19.26 11.36 -1.11
C ASP A 108 18.87 12.43 -2.14
N LEU A 109 17.91 12.13 -3.04
CA LEU A 109 17.53 13.02 -4.13
C LEU A 109 16.61 14.17 -3.70
N ILE A 110 15.56 13.87 -2.92
CA ILE A 110 14.50 14.83 -2.55
C ILE A 110 14.40 15.09 -1.04
N GLY A 111 15.21 14.40 -0.22
CA GLY A 111 15.24 14.57 1.22
C GLY A 111 14.18 13.75 1.95
N VAL A 112 14.54 13.24 3.13
CA VAL A 112 13.70 12.34 3.96
C VAL A 112 12.31 12.88 4.35
N ASN A 113 12.05 14.19 4.21
CA ASN A 113 10.75 14.80 4.50
C ASN A 113 9.77 14.76 3.28
N HIS A 114 10.20 14.17 2.16
CA HIS A 114 9.49 14.15 0.88
C HIS A 114 9.29 12.75 0.29
N VAL A 115 9.75 11.71 0.99
CA VAL A 115 9.60 10.30 0.59
C VAL A 115 8.50 9.65 1.42
N GLY A 116 7.52 9.03 0.77
CA GLY A 116 6.47 8.24 1.42
C GLY A 116 6.58 6.78 0.99
N LEU A 117 6.13 5.86 1.84
CA LEU A 117 6.12 4.44 1.51
C LEU A 117 5.17 4.16 0.33
N GLY A 118 5.40 3.01 -0.32
CA GLY A 118 4.32 2.08 -0.61
C GLY A 118 4.62 0.96 -1.62
N PRO A 119 3.98 -0.22 -1.50
CA PRO A 119 4.31 -1.42 -2.30
C PRO A 119 3.60 -1.64 -3.65
N ASP A 120 2.26 -1.64 -3.73
CA ASP A 120 1.43 -2.19 -4.86
C ASP A 120 0.96 -3.63 -4.68
N PHE A 121 0.22 -3.84 -3.59
CA PHE A 121 -0.44 -5.12 -3.36
C PHE A 121 -1.68 -5.27 -4.25
N MET A 122 -1.63 -6.27 -5.12
CA MET A 122 -2.74 -6.78 -5.94
C MET A 122 -3.16 -8.18 -5.49
N GLU A 123 -3.34 -8.37 -4.17
CA GLU A 123 -3.67 -9.68 -3.61
C GLU A 123 -5.12 -10.10 -3.93
N GLU A 124 -5.31 -11.34 -4.39
CA GLU A 124 -6.61 -11.99 -4.66
C GLU A 124 -7.57 -11.22 -5.59
N VAL A 125 -7.03 -10.43 -6.51
CA VAL A 125 -7.83 -9.79 -7.57
C VAL A 125 -8.27 -10.86 -8.59
N PRO A 126 -9.59 -11.02 -8.87
CA PRO A 126 -10.06 -12.03 -9.82
C PRO A 126 -9.57 -11.78 -11.25
N ASP A 127 -9.35 -12.86 -12.02
CA ASP A 127 -8.97 -12.78 -13.44
C ASP A 127 -9.93 -11.94 -14.28
N GLU A 128 -11.23 -11.98 -13.96
CA GLU A 128 -12.28 -11.22 -14.64
C GLU A 128 -12.12 -9.69 -14.46
N VAL A 129 -11.49 -9.27 -13.35
CA VAL A 129 -11.20 -7.87 -13.02
C VAL A 129 -9.87 -7.41 -13.65
N ILE A 130 -8.88 -8.30 -13.74
CA ILE A 130 -7.57 -8.00 -14.36
C ILE A 130 -7.61 -8.10 -15.90
N ALA A 131 -8.35 -9.05 -16.47
CA ALA A 131 -8.32 -9.34 -17.91
C ALA A 131 -8.68 -8.15 -18.83
N PRO A 132 -9.59 -7.22 -18.46
CA PRO A 132 -9.82 -5.98 -19.20
C PRO A 132 -8.56 -5.09 -19.24
N SER A 133 -7.84 -4.96 -18.12
CA SER A 133 -6.59 -4.21 -17.96
C SER A 133 -5.47 -4.76 -18.86
N LEU A 134 -5.45 -6.08 -19.06
CA LEU A 134 -4.45 -6.77 -19.88
C LEU A 134 -4.84 -6.87 -21.37
N LYS A 135 -5.91 -6.20 -21.81
CA LYS A 135 -6.38 -6.25 -23.20
C LYS A 135 -5.38 -5.58 -24.15
N GLY A 136 -4.83 -6.35 -25.07
CA GLY A 136 -3.76 -5.90 -25.99
C GLY A 136 -2.34 -6.31 -25.55
N ILE A 137 -2.16 -6.73 -24.29
CA ILE A 137 -0.92 -7.35 -23.82
C ILE A 137 -0.85 -8.80 -24.33
N SER A 138 0.34 -9.23 -24.77
CA SER A 138 0.56 -10.56 -25.34
C SER A 138 0.36 -11.67 -24.28
N PRO A 139 -0.04 -12.90 -24.67
CA PRO A 139 -0.23 -13.99 -23.70
C PRO A 139 0.99 -14.24 -22.81
N SER A 140 2.22 -14.16 -23.35
CA SER A 140 3.44 -14.35 -22.56
C SER A 140 3.73 -13.19 -21.60
N ASP A 141 3.33 -11.96 -21.94
CA ASP A 141 3.54 -10.81 -21.06
C ASP A 141 2.46 -10.72 -19.98
N ARG A 142 1.27 -11.28 -20.23
CA ARG A 142 0.28 -11.55 -19.17
C ARG A 142 0.76 -12.62 -18.20
N GLU A 143 1.30 -13.73 -18.71
CA GLU A 143 1.85 -14.81 -17.89
C GLU A 143 2.97 -14.28 -16.97
N LYS A 144 3.85 -13.40 -17.48
CA LYS A 144 4.82 -12.66 -16.65
C LYS A 144 4.14 -11.82 -15.56
N PHE A 145 3.15 -10.98 -15.92
CA PHE A 145 2.42 -10.11 -14.99
C PHE A 145 1.69 -10.90 -13.88
N TYR A 146 1.11 -12.06 -14.19
CA TYR A 146 0.52 -12.94 -13.17
C TYR A 146 1.56 -13.67 -12.33
N SER A 147 2.75 -13.93 -12.88
CA SER A 147 3.86 -14.58 -12.17
C SER A 147 4.71 -13.62 -11.32
N SER A 148 4.56 -12.30 -11.48
CA SER A 148 5.37 -11.31 -10.77
C SER A 148 4.84 -11.06 -9.35
N THR A 149 5.30 -11.87 -8.39
CA THR A 149 5.40 -11.44 -7.00
C THR A 149 6.48 -10.36 -6.91
N ILE A 150 6.08 -9.12 -6.61
CA ILE A 150 6.83 -7.91 -6.98
C ILE A 150 8.14 -7.74 -6.19
N VAL A 151 8.18 -8.18 -4.93
CA VAL A 151 9.36 -8.02 -4.06
C VAL A 151 9.62 -9.26 -3.16
N ASP A 152 10.74 -9.97 -3.35
CA ASP A 152 11.15 -11.10 -2.49
C ASP A 152 11.40 -10.65 -1.04
N GLY A 153 10.81 -11.37 -0.09
CA GLY A 153 10.75 -11.00 1.33
C GLY A 153 9.66 -9.96 1.67
N PHE A 154 9.01 -9.37 0.68
CA PHE A 154 7.99 -8.32 0.82
C PHE A 154 6.80 -8.54 -0.14
N GLU A 155 6.44 -9.82 -0.33
CA GLU A 155 5.49 -10.31 -1.33
C GLU A 155 4.02 -10.03 -0.96
N SER A 156 3.77 -9.68 0.31
CA SER A 156 2.43 -9.62 0.88
C SER A 156 2.26 -8.44 1.81
N ILE A 157 1.01 -7.98 1.93
CA ILE A 157 0.55 -6.99 2.91
C ILE A 157 1.08 -7.28 4.33
N SER A 158 1.08 -8.57 4.70
CA SER A 158 1.59 -9.08 5.99
C SER A 158 3.09 -8.83 6.26
N ARG A 159 3.87 -8.44 5.23
CA ARG A 159 5.33 -8.31 5.27
C ARG A 159 5.82 -6.88 5.50
N CYS A 160 4.95 -5.87 5.62
CA CYS A 160 5.38 -4.48 5.87
C CYS A 160 6.31 -4.25 7.09
N PRO A 161 6.26 -5.03 8.19
CA PRO A 161 7.28 -4.97 9.25
C PRO A 161 8.72 -5.27 8.79
N ALA A 162 8.90 -5.93 7.64
CA ALA A 162 10.20 -6.19 7.05
C ALA A 162 10.84 -4.92 6.49
N VAL A 163 10.07 -4.01 5.87
CA VAL A 163 10.56 -2.69 5.43
C VAL A 163 11.04 -1.86 6.61
N THR A 164 10.24 -1.80 7.68
CA THR A 164 10.65 -1.13 8.94
C THR A 164 11.96 -1.71 9.50
N SER A 165 12.11 -3.04 9.47
CA SER A 165 13.33 -3.71 9.92
C SER A 165 14.54 -3.36 9.03
N ALA A 166 14.37 -3.43 7.71
CA ALA A 166 15.44 -3.20 6.75
C ALA A 166 15.92 -1.74 6.73
N LEU A 167 15.03 -0.74 6.91
CA LEU A 167 15.43 0.66 7.07
C LEU A 167 16.26 0.89 8.35
N LEU A 168 15.88 0.26 9.47
CA LEU A 168 16.66 0.35 10.71
C LEU A 168 18.03 -0.35 10.58
N GLU A 169 18.09 -1.49 9.89
CA GLU A 169 19.33 -2.23 9.61
C GLU A 169 20.24 -1.49 8.62
N ARG A 170 19.67 -0.73 7.67
CA ARG A 170 20.36 0.21 6.77
C ARG A 170 20.95 1.42 7.51
N GLY A 171 20.49 1.70 8.72
CA GLY A 171 21.04 2.74 9.61
C GLY A 171 20.21 4.02 9.70
N TYR A 172 18.96 4.03 9.21
CA TYR A 172 18.05 5.14 9.45
C TYR A 172 17.76 5.29 10.95
N LYS A 173 17.63 6.54 11.38
CA LYS A 173 17.18 6.82 12.74
C LYS A 173 15.68 6.56 12.86
N PRO A 174 15.17 6.15 14.03
CA PRO A 174 13.74 5.89 14.21
C PRO A 174 12.83 7.06 13.82
N GLU A 175 13.25 8.30 14.06
CA GLU A 175 12.54 9.52 13.64
C GLU A 175 12.47 9.72 12.12
N ASP A 176 13.42 9.18 11.35
CA ASP A 176 13.44 9.27 9.90
C ASP A 176 12.66 8.11 9.25
N VAL A 177 12.71 6.91 9.85
CA VAL A 177 11.85 5.77 9.46
C VAL A 177 10.37 6.13 9.56
N LYS A 178 9.94 6.82 10.63
CA LYS A 178 8.55 7.27 10.82
C LYS A 178 8.05 8.20 9.72
N LYS A 179 8.89 9.11 9.24
CA LYS A 179 8.57 10.02 8.12
C LYS A 179 8.27 9.25 6.84
N ILE A 180 9.18 8.35 6.50
CA ILE A 180 9.10 7.51 5.29
C ILE A 180 7.83 6.66 5.34
N ILE A 181 7.58 5.96 6.47
CA ILE A 181 6.44 5.04 6.56
C ILE A 181 5.09 5.73 6.71
N GLY A 182 4.99 7.03 7.07
CA GLY A 182 3.69 7.70 7.10
C GLY A 182 3.63 9.19 7.47
N GLU A 183 4.54 9.73 8.31
CA GLU A 183 4.39 11.13 8.76
C GLU A 183 4.50 12.17 7.63
N ASN A 184 5.22 11.85 6.54
CA ASN A 184 5.28 12.72 5.36
C ASN A 184 3.95 12.81 4.58
N TRP A 185 3.21 11.71 4.50
CA TRP A 185 1.87 11.69 3.91
C TRP A 185 0.89 12.50 4.76
N LEU A 186 0.90 12.32 6.09
CA LEU A 186 0.10 13.13 7.03
C LEU A 186 0.35 14.64 6.86
N ARG A 187 1.62 15.04 6.74
CA ARG A 187 2.00 16.44 6.48
C ARG A 187 1.42 16.95 5.16
N LEU A 188 1.55 16.17 4.07
CA LEU A 188 1.03 16.54 2.75
C LEU A 188 -0.50 16.71 2.77
N TYR A 189 -1.25 15.79 3.38
CA TYR A 189 -2.71 15.90 3.46
C TYR A 189 -3.15 17.14 4.25
N GLY A 190 -2.50 17.45 5.36
CA GLY A 190 -2.76 18.68 6.13
C GLY A 190 -2.39 19.99 5.41
N GLU A 191 -1.55 19.93 4.37
CA GLU A 191 -1.27 21.06 3.50
C GLU A 191 -2.34 21.27 2.42
N VAL A 192 -2.87 20.18 1.85
CA VAL A 192 -3.73 20.15 0.65
C VAL A 192 -5.24 20.18 0.95
N TRP A 193 -5.73 19.48 1.98
CA TRP A 193 -7.18 19.36 2.26
C TRP A 193 -7.66 20.50 3.18
N LYS A 194 -7.80 21.71 2.62
CA LYS A 194 -8.26 22.93 3.30
C LYS A 194 -9.50 23.53 2.64
#